data_AF-A0A1Y1WXC9-F1
#
_entry.id   AF-A0A1Y1WXC9-F1
#
_cell.length_a   1.000
_cell.length_b   1.000
_cell.length_c   1.000
_cell.angle_alpha   90.00
_cell.angle_beta   90.00
_cell.angle_gamma   90.00
#
_symmetry.space_group_name_H-M   'P 1'
#
loop_
_entity.id
_entity.type
_entity.pdbx_description
1 polymer ?
#
loop_
_entity_poly.entity_id
_entity_poly.type
_entity_poly.pdbx_seq_one_letter_code
_entity_poly.pdbx_strand_id
1 'polypeptide(L)'
;MRNYNSKIISLLLILSISLYKIPLVVYCVTYRPTNYTMQDVENIKVYDNWPCPENSSDEIWKGINLEDGSFIKACEYQYYCHKTGYCIKIETIGELYKINNHHVYNGDVGYYIYNSSNITKTEKLIPISCNKKRVKKDRCFTEKCFQNSDCFSNKCIKGVCMTDDNNPTYVCKTVSENSQLKVKCLLSHQEKCKNDNECGDDAICKYDNVCLVIGYIEDTVTGKLIMIEFIAFFLLIISLVILYFKYKITTKIKKKKENRETSNN
;
A
#
# COMPACT_ATOMS: atom_id res chain seq x y z
N MET A 1 22.52 41.33 -18.53
CA MET A 1 22.02 39.97 -18.88
C MET A 1 22.56 38.82 -18.03
N ARG A 2 23.71 38.91 -17.34
CA ARG A 2 24.25 37.79 -16.52
C ARG A 2 23.39 37.44 -15.29
N ASN A 3 22.60 38.40 -14.78
CA ASN A 3 21.80 38.24 -13.55
C ASN A 3 20.44 37.52 -13.76
N TYR A 4 19.92 37.46 -14.98
CA TYR A 4 18.58 36.91 -15.23
C TYR A 4 18.57 35.38 -15.19
N ASN A 5 19.59 34.75 -15.77
CA ASN A 5 19.72 33.28 -15.79
C ASN A 5 19.93 32.67 -14.40
N SER A 6 20.60 33.39 -13.49
CA SER A 6 20.81 32.93 -12.11
C SER A 6 19.48 32.86 -11.33
N LYS A 7 18.55 33.78 -11.61
CA LYS A 7 17.23 33.80 -10.95
C LYS A 7 16.34 32.67 -11.42
N ILE A 8 16.37 32.34 -12.73
CA ILE A 8 15.58 31.22 -13.29
C ILE A 8 16.06 29.88 -12.73
N ILE A 9 17.38 29.65 -12.67
CA ILE A 9 17.93 28.40 -12.10
C ILE A 9 17.58 28.27 -10.62
N SER A 10 17.69 29.36 -9.85
CA SER A 10 17.30 29.38 -8.45
C SER A 10 15.80 29.07 -8.26
N LEU A 11 14.93 29.64 -9.11
CA LEU A 11 13.49 29.39 -9.07
C LEU A 11 13.15 27.92 -9.36
N LEU A 12 13.82 27.30 -10.35
CA LEU A 12 13.62 25.89 -10.70
C LEU A 12 14.12 24.95 -9.58
N LEU A 13 15.22 25.29 -8.91
CA LEU A 13 15.70 24.56 -7.74
C LEU A 13 14.72 24.68 -6.56
N ILE A 14 14.17 25.86 -6.31
CA ILE A 14 13.17 26.06 -5.25
C ILE A 14 11.90 25.26 -5.56
N LEU A 15 11.41 25.30 -6.81
CA LEU A 15 10.24 24.54 -7.25
C LEU A 15 10.44 23.02 -7.11
N SER A 16 11.60 22.49 -7.53
CA SER A 16 11.92 21.07 -7.37
C SER A 16 12.04 20.63 -5.90
N ILE A 17 12.63 21.47 -5.03
CA ILE A 17 12.70 21.21 -3.58
C ILE A 17 11.31 21.28 -2.94
N SER A 18 10.46 22.23 -3.35
CA SER A 18 9.09 22.34 -2.82
C SER A 18 8.18 21.20 -3.25
N LEU A 19 8.35 20.69 -4.48
CA LEU A 19 7.62 19.51 -4.96
C LEU A 19 8.08 18.22 -4.26
N TYR A 20 9.29 18.20 -3.69
CA TYR A 20 9.79 17.05 -2.94
C TYR A 20 9.23 16.95 -1.51
N LYS A 21 8.59 18.02 -1.00
CA LYS A 21 8.01 18.07 0.36
C LYS A 21 6.51 17.82 0.36
N ILE A 22 6.01 16.89 -0.45
CA ILE A 22 4.64 16.39 -0.24
C ILE A 22 4.67 15.60 1.06
N PRO A 23 3.92 16.02 2.11
CA PRO A 23 3.87 15.26 3.34
C PRO A 23 3.30 13.87 3.01
N LEU A 24 4.08 12.83 3.31
CA LEU A 24 3.57 11.47 3.27
C LEU A 24 2.46 11.39 4.32
N VAL A 25 1.21 11.31 3.85
CA VAL A 25 0.07 11.03 4.72
C VAL A 25 0.23 9.58 5.18
N VAL A 26 0.78 9.40 6.39
CA VAL A 26 0.89 8.09 7.01
C VAL A 26 -0.49 7.74 7.56
N TYR A 27 -1.21 6.88 6.85
CA TYR A 27 -2.47 6.33 7.33
C TYR A 27 -2.19 5.42 8.53
N CYS A 28 -2.53 5.89 9.72
CA CYS A 28 -2.49 5.09 10.93
C CYS A 28 -3.73 4.22 10.99
N VAL A 29 -3.58 2.91 10.77
CA VAL A 29 -4.67 1.96 10.94
C VAL A 29 -4.72 1.49 12.39
N THR A 30 -5.92 1.50 12.95
CA THR A 30 -6.18 1.05 14.32
C THR A 30 -7.02 -0.23 14.32
N TYR A 31 -6.97 -0.93 15.45
CA TYR A 31 -7.85 -2.06 15.72
C TYR A 31 -8.46 -1.96 17.11
N ARG A 32 -9.60 -2.62 17.30
CA ARG A 32 -10.27 -2.74 18.58
C ARG A 32 -10.41 -4.22 18.95
N PRO A 33 -9.91 -4.67 20.11
CA PRO A 33 -10.25 -5.98 20.65
C PRO A 33 -11.77 -6.11 20.82
N THR A 34 -12.32 -7.29 20.52
CA THR A 34 -13.75 -7.55 20.69
C THR A 34 -13.98 -8.78 21.55
N ASN A 35 -15.23 -9.01 21.93
CA ASN A 35 -15.70 -10.27 22.50
C ASN A 35 -16.45 -11.12 21.46
N TYR A 36 -16.35 -10.80 20.17
CA TYR A 36 -16.99 -11.55 19.10
C TYR A 36 -16.12 -12.72 18.68
N THR A 37 -16.72 -13.90 18.60
CA THR A 37 -16.14 -15.05 17.92
C THR A 37 -16.32 -14.92 16.41
N MET A 38 -15.64 -15.76 15.64
CA MET A 38 -15.82 -15.82 14.18
C MET A 38 -17.30 -16.03 13.79
N GLN A 39 -18.02 -16.89 14.54
CA GLN A 39 -19.43 -17.15 14.30
C GLN A 39 -20.31 -15.93 14.61
N ASP A 40 -19.99 -15.17 15.66
CA ASP A 40 -20.71 -13.92 15.96
C ASP A 40 -20.54 -12.91 14.81
N VAL A 41 -19.32 -12.81 14.27
CA VAL A 41 -19.00 -11.92 13.15
C VAL A 41 -19.75 -12.32 11.87
N GLU A 42 -19.82 -13.61 11.52
CA GLU A 42 -20.57 -14.08 10.34
C GLU A 42 -22.08 -13.84 10.44
N ASN A 43 -22.61 -13.78 11.67
CA ASN A 43 -24.02 -13.49 11.92
C ASN A 43 -24.35 -11.99 11.99
N ILE A 44 -23.36 -11.10 11.80
CA ILE A 44 -23.61 -9.66 11.74
C ILE A 44 -24.48 -9.36 10.53
N LYS A 45 -25.62 -8.70 10.78
CA LYS A 45 -26.46 -8.12 9.74
C LYS A 45 -25.72 -6.95 9.10
N VAL A 46 -25.51 -7.00 7.79
CA VAL A 46 -24.93 -5.88 7.04
C VAL A 46 -26.00 -4.80 6.85
N TYR A 47 -25.62 -3.55 7.10
CA TYR A 47 -26.48 -2.38 6.99
C TYR A 47 -26.09 -1.56 5.76
N ASP A 48 -27.08 -0.98 5.10
CA ASP A 48 -26.95 -0.13 3.91
C ASP A 48 -27.35 1.34 4.19
N ASN A 49 -27.69 1.66 5.44
CA ASN A 49 -28.01 3.01 5.90
C ASN A 49 -26.82 3.73 6.54
N TRP A 50 -26.84 5.06 6.48
CA TRP A 50 -25.90 5.92 7.18
C TRP A 50 -26.59 6.56 8.41
N PRO A 51 -25.92 6.69 9.57
CA PRO A 51 -24.56 6.24 9.86
C PRO A 51 -24.44 4.72 10.02
N CYS A 52 -23.25 4.18 9.74
CA CYS A 52 -22.97 2.78 10.02
C CYS A 52 -22.93 2.50 11.53
N PRO A 53 -23.37 1.30 11.97
CA PRO A 53 -23.41 0.95 13.39
C PRO A 53 -22.01 0.82 13.99
N GLU A 54 -21.86 0.93 15.31
CA GLU A 54 -20.53 0.91 15.96
C GLU A 54 -19.72 -0.37 15.69
N ASN A 55 -20.37 -1.49 15.39
CA ASN A 55 -19.70 -2.73 15.02
C ASN A 55 -19.20 -2.77 13.56
N SER A 56 -19.43 -1.74 12.75
CA SER A 56 -18.75 -1.58 11.46
C SER A 56 -17.29 -1.13 11.64
N SER A 57 -16.50 -1.25 10.58
CA SER A 57 -15.11 -0.80 10.53
C SER A 57 -14.97 0.71 10.48
N ASP A 58 -15.99 1.40 9.96
CA ASP A 58 -16.01 2.84 9.78
C ASP A 58 -17.46 3.35 9.80
N GLU A 59 -17.67 4.64 10.08
CA GLU A 59 -18.99 5.27 10.10
C GLU A 59 -19.54 5.50 8.68
N ILE A 60 -18.67 5.43 7.68
CA ILE A 60 -19.00 5.63 6.26
C ILE A 60 -19.25 4.31 5.53
N TRP A 61 -20.22 4.34 4.61
CA TRP A 61 -20.45 3.29 3.64
C TRP A 61 -19.30 3.14 2.63
N LYS A 62 -19.14 1.93 2.09
CA LYS A 62 -18.26 1.58 0.98
C LYS A 62 -19.09 1.08 -0.20
N GLY A 63 -18.63 1.36 -1.41
CA GLY A 63 -19.20 0.77 -2.62
C GLY A 63 -18.78 -0.69 -2.75
N ILE A 64 -19.76 -1.58 -2.89
CA ILE A 64 -19.57 -3.02 -3.07
C ILE A 64 -20.10 -3.38 -4.46
N ASN A 65 -19.27 -4.02 -5.27
CA ASN A 65 -19.68 -4.53 -6.57
C ASN A 65 -20.45 -5.85 -6.37
N LEU A 66 -21.62 -5.96 -7.01
CA LEU A 66 -22.38 -7.19 -7.07
C LEU A 66 -21.90 -8.06 -8.25
N GLU A 67 -22.30 -9.32 -8.27
CA GLU A 67 -21.93 -10.28 -9.32
C GLU A 67 -22.44 -9.87 -10.72
N ASP A 68 -23.53 -9.10 -10.79
CA ASP A 68 -24.10 -8.56 -12.04
C ASP A 68 -23.40 -7.29 -12.53
N GLY A 69 -22.36 -6.82 -11.82
CA GLY A 69 -21.61 -5.61 -12.13
C GLY A 69 -22.26 -4.31 -11.64
N SER A 70 -23.44 -4.38 -11.00
CA SER A 70 -24.00 -3.22 -10.30
C SER A 70 -23.25 -2.94 -8.99
N PHE A 71 -23.47 -1.75 -8.42
CA PHE A 71 -22.86 -1.37 -7.14
C PHE A 71 -23.94 -1.06 -6.10
N ILE A 72 -23.73 -1.54 -4.88
CA ILE A 72 -24.51 -1.14 -3.70
C ILE A 72 -23.59 -0.43 -2.72
N LYS A 73 -24.16 0.49 -1.92
CA LYS A 73 -23.42 1.12 -0.84
C LYS A 73 -23.84 0.49 0.47
N ALA A 74 -22.88 0.01 1.24
CA ALA A 74 -23.15 -0.63 2.52
C ALA A 74 -22.02 -0.40 3.51
N CYS A 75 -22.30 -0.67 4.78
CA CYS A 75 -21.32 -0.63 5.85
C CYS A 75 -20.29 -1.75 5.68
N GLU A 76 -19.02 -1.39 5.77
CA GLU A 76 -17.93 -2.35 5.75
C GLU A 76 -17.71 -2.92 7.15
N TYR A 77 -17.63 -4.24 7.22
CA TYR A 77 -17.16 -4.97 8.40
C TYR A 77 -15.84 -5.60 8.03
N GLN A 78 -14.81 -5.43 8.85
CA GLN A 78 -13.48 -5.98 8.63
C GLN A 78 -12.93 -6.46 9.97
N TYR A 79 -12.88 -7.77 10.12
CA TYR A 79 -12.39 -8.43 11.33
C TYR A 79 -11.28 -9.40 10.99
N TYR A 80 -10.34 -9.55 11.92
CA TYR A 80 -9.35 -10.62 11.89
C TYR A 80 -9.69 -11.58 13.02
N CYS A 81 -9.81 -12.86 12.68
CA CYS A 81 -10.29 -13.91 13.57
C CYS A 81 -9.37 -15.12 13.51
N HIS A 82 -9.40 -15.89 14.58
CA HIS A 82 -8.96 -17.29 14.59
C HIS A 82 -10.19 -18.19 14.71
N LYS A 83 -10.05 -19.49 14.40
CA LYS A 83 -11.16 -20.45 14.61
C LYS A 83 -11.61 -20.48 16.07
N THR A 84 -10.64 -20.35 16.97
CA THR A 84 -10.88 -20.31 18.41
C THR A 84 -10.44 -18.97 18.96
N GLY A 85 -11.27 -18.38 19.82
CA GLY A 85 -10.98 -17.11 20.47
C GLY A 85 -11.80 -15.95 19.90
N TYR A 86 -11.43 -14.75 20.32
CA TYR A 86 -12.09 -13.52 19.93
C TYR A 86 -11.42 -12.86 18.74
N CYS A 87 -12.23 -12.20 17.92
CA CYS A 87 -11.79 -11.42 16.78
C CYS A 87 -11.32 -10.04 17.21
N ILE A 88 -10.49 -9.42 16.37
CA ILE A 88 -10.22 -7.98 16.43
C ILE A 88 -10.95 -7.29 15.29
N LYS A 89 -11.53 -6.12 15.58
CA LYS A 89 -12.14 -5.25 14.59
C LYS A 89 -11.09 -4.30 14.04
N ILE A 90 -11.01 -4.17 12.71
CA ILE A 90 -10.12 -3.21 12.06
C ILE A 90 -10.91 -1.92 11.79
N GLU A 91 -10.40 -0.78 12.24
CA GLU A 91 -11.08 0.52 12.11
C GLU A 91 -10.64 1.24 10.82
N THR A 92 -10.86 0.60 9.67
CA THR A 92 -10.70 1.22 8.34
C THR A 92 -11.55 0.51 7.29
N ILE A 93 -11.99 1.24 6.27
CA ILE A 93 -12.59 0.67 5.06
C ILE A 93 -11.56 0.10 4.07
N GLY A 94 -10.28 0.44 4.29
CA GLY A 94 -9.17 0.05 3.43
C GLY A 94 -8.67 -1.35 3.74
N GLU A 95 -8.33 -2.09 2.68
CA GLU A 95 -7.77 -3.42 2.85
C GLU A 95 -6.33 -3.30 3.36
N LEU A 96 -5.98 -4.09 4.38
CA LEU A 96 -4.69 -3.92 5.05
C LEU A 96 -3.54 -4.12 4.06
N TYR A 97 -3.65 -5.09 3.16
CA TYR A 97 -2.61 -5.30 2.16
C TYR A 97 -2.50 -4.15 1.15
N LYS A 98 -3.60 -3.47 0.78
CA LYS A 98 -3.59 -2.34 -0.17
C LYS A 98 -2.91 -1.10 0.41
N ILE A 99 -3.17 -0.83 1.69
CA ILE A 99 -2.55 0.30 2.43
C ILE A 99 -1.02 0.16 2.44
N ASN A 100 -0.53 -1.08 2.44
CA ASN A 100 0.90 -1.36 2.49
C ASN A 100 1.63 -1.20 1.14
N ASN A 101 0.91 -1.08 0.01
CA ASN A 101 1.54 -1.00 -1.30
C ASN A 101 2.38 0.27 -1.54
N HIS A 102 2.24 1.28 -0.68
CA HIS A 102 3.18 2.41 -0.68
C HIS A 102 4.61 2.05 -0.26
N HIS A 103 4.82 0.88 0.39
CA HIS A 103 6.14 0.37 0.79
C HIS A 103 6.64 -0.81 -0.07
N VAL A 104 5.89 -1.22 -1.10
CA VAL A 104 6.15 -2.44 -1.89
C VAL A 104 7.34 -2.37 -2.85
N TYR A 105 8.04 -1.23 -2.95
CA TYR A 105 9.31 -1.19 -3.68
C TYR A 105 10.37 -2.17 -3.10
N ASN A 106 10.22 -2.63 -1.85
CA ASN A 106 11.12 -3.61 -1.21
C ASN A 106 10.47 -4.97 -0.90
N GLY A 107 9.20 -5.20 -1.26
CA GLY A 107 8.52 -6.48 -1.00
C GLY A 107 8.05 -6.70 0.45
N ASP A 108 8.10 -5.68 1.31
CA ASP A 108 7.58 -5.75 2.67
C ASP A 108 6.05 -5.82 2.66
N VAL A 109 5.47 -6.87 3.25
CA VAL A 109 4.02 -7.07 3.43
C VAL A 109 3.66 -7.05 4.91
N GLY A 110 3.56 -5.86 5.50
CA GLY A 110 3.11 -5.71 6.88
C GLY A 110 3.33 -4.30 7.40
N TYR A 111 2.42 -3.83 8.25
CA TYR A 111 2.60 -2.66 9.09
C TYR A 111 2.01 -2.94 10.46
N TYR A 112 2.42 -2.12 11.43
CA TYR A 112 1.83 -2.14 12.76
C TYR A 112 0.46 -1.47 12.75
N ILE A 113 -0.53 -2.18 13.26
CA ILE A 113 -1.80 -1.60 13.69
C ILE A 113 -1.75 -1.32 15.19
N TYR A 114 -2.46 -0.27 15.61
CA TYR A 114 -2.45 0.18 17.00
C TYR A 114 -3.80 -0.07 17.66
N ASN A 115 -3.79 -0.47 18.93
CA ASN A 115 -5.02 -0.63 19.69
C ASN A 115 -5.70 0.75 19.88
N SER A 116 -6.92 0.91 19.38
CA SER A 116 -7.66 2.18 19.45
C SER A 116 -8.07 2.56 20.87
N SER A 117 -8.14 1.58 21.78
CA SER A 117 -8.38 1.81 23.21
C SER A 117 -7.12 2.27 23.96
N ASN A 118 -5.94 2.13 23.36
CA ASN A 118 -4.67 2.53 23.98
C ASN A 118 -4.18 3.87 23.43
N ILE A 119 -4.46 4.95 24.18
CA ILE A 119 -4.09 6.34 23.84
C ILE A 119 -2.57 6.49 23.61
N THR A 120 -1.75 5.69 24.29
CA THR A 120 -0.28 5.78 24.17
C THR A 120 0.27 5.13 22.90
N LYS A 121 -0.56 4.38 22.15
CA LYS A 121 -0.18 3.63 20.94
C LYS A 121 1.05 2.72 21.14
N THR A 122 1.25 2.24 22.36
CA THR A 122 2.36 1.34 22.71
C THR A 122 2.05 -0.10 22.32
N GLU A 123 0.78 -0.48 22.36
CA GLU A 123 0.30 -1.77 21.88
C GLU A 123 0.18 -1.77 20.36
N LYS A 124 1.17 -2.42 19.75
CA LYS A 124 1.25 -2.65 18.31
C LYS A 124 1.02 -4.12 18.00
N LEU A 125 0.38 -4.38 16.88
CA LEU A 125 0.10 -5.72 16.40
C LEU A 125 0.41 -5.80 14.90
N ILE A 126 0.92 -6.93 14.46
CA ILE A 126 1.19 -7.23 13.06
C ILE A 126 0.10 -8.22 12.60
N PRO A 127 -0.88 -7.77 11.79
CA PRO A 127 -2.04 -8.57 11.45
C PRO A 127 -1.74 -9.60 10.34
N ILE A 128 -0.75 -9.31 9.50
CA ILE A 128 -0.38 -10.14 8.35
C ILE A 128 0.75 -11.09 8.75
N SER A 129 0.62 -12.35 8.35
CA SER A 129 1.62 -13.38 8.57
C SER A 129 2.14 -13.93 7.25
N CYS A 130 3.32 -14.54 7.29
CA CYS A 130 3.99 -15.12 6.13
C CYS A 130 4.05 -16.64 6.19
N ASN A 131 3.92 -17.28 5.03
CA ASN A 131 4.13 -18.71 4.93
C ASN A 131 5.63 -19.04 5.01
N LYS A 132 5.98 -20.02 5.85
CA LYS A 132 7.38 -20.45 6.07
C LYS A 132 8.12 -20.80 4.77
N LYS A 133 7.48 -21.44 3.78
CA LYS A 133 8.13 -21.80 2.51
C LYS A 133 8.46 -20.56 1.68
N ARG A 134 7.62 -19.53 1.76
CA ARG A 134 7.78 -18.30 0.98
C ARG A 134 8.78 -17.33 1.61
N VAL A 135 8.86 -17.28 2.94
CA VAL A 135 9.94 -16.55 3.64
C VAL A 135 11.30 -17.11 3.26
N LYS A 136 11.46 -18.44 3.20
CA LYS A 136 12.71 -19.09 2.77
C LYS A 136 13.13 -18.77 1.33
N LYS A 137 12.20 -18.30 0.50
CA LYS A 137 12.43 -17.93 -0.91
C LYS A 137 12.49 -16.41 -1.09
N ASP A 138 12.51 -15.64 0.00
CA ASP A 138 12.48 -14.17 -0.02
C ASP A 138 11.27 -13.63 -0.81
N ARG A 139 10.11 -14.29 -0.65
CA ARG A 139 8.84 -13.96 -1.33
C ARG A 139 7.74 -13.46 -0.39
N CYS A 140 8.06 -13.27 0.88
CA CYS A 140 7.15 -12.74 1.88
C CYS A 140 7.97 -12.18 3.05
N PHE A 141 7.62 -10.98 3.48
CA PHE A 141 8.23 -10.27 4.60
C PHE A 141 7.13 -9.61 5.41
N THR A 142 7.36 -9.41 6.70
CA THR A 142 6.47 -8.65 7.59
C THR A 142 7.29 -7.59 8.30
N GLU A 143 6.62 -6.68 9.00
CA GLU A 143 7.26 -5.91 10.06
C GLU A 143 8.01 -6.82 11.03
N LYS A 144 9.09 -6.28 11.61
CA LYS A 144 9.94 -7.05 12.52
C LYS A 144 9.24 -7.31 13.85
N CYS A 145 8.81 -8.54 14.09
CA CYS A 145 8.32 -8.95 15.41
C CYS A 145 9.49 -9.23 16.36
N PHE A 146 9.28 -9.02 17.65
CA PHE A 146 10.26 -9.34 18.71
C PHE A 146 9.78 -10.49 19.60
N GLN A 147 8.47 -10.64 19.73
CA GLN A 147 7.80 -11.67 20.52
C GLN A 147 6.55 -12.17 19.80
N ASN A 148 6.04 -13.34 20.21
CA ASN A 148 4.87 -13.96 19.58
C ASN A 148 3.63 -13.06 19.64
N SER A 149 3.41 -12.35 20.74
CA SER A 149 2.27 -11.44 20.93
C SER A 149 2.29 -10.20 20.02
N ASP A 150 3.42 -9.90 19.36
CA ASP A 150 3.45 -8.85 18.34
C ASP A 150 2.74 -9.29 17.05
N CYS A 151 2.55 -10.60 16.84
CA CYS A 151 1.91 -11.17 15.67
C CYS A 151 0.48 -11.58 16.00
N PHE A 152 -0.48 -11.28 15.13
CA PHE A 152 -1.85 -11.76 15.33
C PHE A 152 -1.91 -13.29 15.35
N SER A 153 -1.12 -13.96 14.50
CA SER A 153 -0.97 -15.43 14.49
C SER A 153 -0.31 -16.02 15.74
N ASN A 154 0.16 -15.17 16.66
CA ASN A 154 0.92 -15.56 17.85
C ASN A 154 2.20 -16.38 17.53
N LYS A 155 2.79 -16.17 16.34
CA LYS A 155 4.01 -16.86 15.90
C LYS A 155 5.05 -15.90 15.31
N CYS A 156 6.00 -15.48 16.12
CA CYS A 156 7.17 -14.72 15.70
C CYS A 156 8.38 -15.64 15.52
N ILE A 157 8.85 -15.84 14.29
CA ILE A 157 10.01 -16.71 14.00
C ILE A 157 11.05 -15.91 13.24
N LYS A 158 12.23 -15.73 13.86
CA LYS A 158 13.35 -14.97 13.29
C LYS A 158 12.95 -13.55 12.86
N GLY A 159 12.09 -12.91 13.64
CA GLY A 159 11.63 -11.54 13.38
C GLY A 159 10.54 -11.41 12.32
N VAL A 160 9.95 -12.52 11.85
CA VAL A 160 8.85 -12.51 10.89
C VAL A 160 7.63 -13.16 11.51
N CYS A 161 6.46 -12.54 11.36
CA CYS A 161 5.20 -13.15 11.75
C CYS A 161 4.87 -14.28 10.78
N MET A 162 4.71 -15.49 11.28
CA MET A 162 4.50 -16.69 10.48
C MET A 162 3.06 -17.18 10.62
N THR A 163 2.52 -17.77 9.56
CA THR A 163 1.20 -18.40 9.61
C THR A 163 1.20 -19.58 10.58
N ASP A 164 0.04 -19.84 11.20
CA ASP A 164 -0.17 -20.99 12.07
C ASP A 164 -1.14 -21.99 11.44
N ASP A 165 -0.62 -23.09 10.89
CA ASP A 165 -1.45 -24.15 10.30
C ASP A 165 -2.48 -24.75 11.29
N ASN A 166 -2.20 -24.71 12.59
CA ASN A 166 -3.11 -25.23 13.62
C ASN A 166 -4.17 -24.21 14.03
N ASN A 167 -3.89 -22.92 13.83
CA ASN A 167 -4.77 -21.82 14.19
C ASN A 167 -4.73 -20.70 13.13
N PRO A 168 -5.23 -20.98 11.91
CA PRO A 168 -5.10 -20.06 10.80
C PRO A 168 -5.84 -18.75 11.07
N THR A 169 -5.37 -17.70 10.43
CA THR A 169 -5.98 -16.37 10.47
C THR A 169 -7.07 -16.28 9.40
N TYR A 170 -8.24 -15.78 9.80
CA TYR A 170 -9.35 -15.48 8.91
C TYR A 170 -9.54 -13.97 8.84
N VAL A 171 -9.83 -13.48 7.64
CA VAL A 171 -10.33 -12.13 7.42
C VAL A 171 -11.82 -12.22 7.12
N CYS A 172 -12.62 -11.56 7.97
CA CYS A 172 -14.06 -11.50 7.82
C CYS A 172 -14.46 -10.16 7.23
N LYS A 173 -15.14 -10.20 6.08
CA LYS A 173 -15.55 -9.01 5.35
C LYS A 173 -16.97 -9.02 4.86
N THR A 174 -17.51 -7.82 4.64
CA THR A 174 -18.75 -7.65 3.89
C THR A 174 -18.56 -8.18 2.48
N VAL A 175 -19.42 -9.12 2.07
CA VAL A 175 -19.46 -9.67 0.72
C VAL A 175 -20.90 -9.64 0.20
N SER A 176 -21.03 -9.59 -1.12
CA SER A 176 -22.28 -9.91 -1.81
C SER A 176 -22.20 -11.35 -2.31
N GLU A 177 -23.12 -12.20 -1.88
CA GLU A 177 -23.26 -13.58 -2.39
C GLU A 177 -24.76 -13.85 -2.59
N ASN A 178 -25.15 -14.30 -3.79
CA ASN A 178 -26.56 -14.50 -4.16
C ASN A 178 -27.43 -13.23 -3.95
N SER A 179 -26.91 -12.07 -4.33
CA SER A 179 -27.57 -10.75 -4.16
C SER A 179 -27.93 -10.40 -2.70
N GLN A 180 -27.29 -11.04 -1.72
CA GLN A 180 -27.43 -10.71 -0.30
C GLN A 180 -26.10 -10.25 0.28
N LEU A 181 -26.17 -9.15 1.03
CA LEU A 181 -25.04 -8.65 1.81
C LEU A 181 -24.92 -9.43 3.11
N LYS A 182 -23.74 -9.99 3.37
CA LYS A 182 -23.42 -10.68 4.62
C LYS A 182 -21.93 -10.54 4.95
N VAL A 183 -21.56 -10.87 6.16
CA VAL A 183 -20.15 -10.98 6.56
C VAL A 183 -19.69 -12.42 6.35
N LYS A 184 -18.58 -12.61 5.63
CA LYS A 184 -17.99 -13.94 5.35
C LYS A 184 -16.55 -13.97 5.81
N CYS A 185 -16.18 -14.99 6.57
CA CYS A 185 -14.81 -15.20 7.05
C CYS A 185 -14.06 -16.17 6.15
N LEU A 186 -12.98 -15.70 5.52
CA LEU A 186 -12.14 -16.49 4.62
C LEU A 186 -10.68 -16.43 5.07
N LEU A 187 -9.84 -17.35 4.59
CA LEU A 187 -8.43 -17.41 4.97
C LEU A 187 -7.70 -16.12 4.58
N SER A 188 -6.88 -15.63 5.51
CA SER A 188 -6.08 -14.43 5.31
C SER A 188 -4.88 -14.67 4.38
N HIS A 189 -4.17 -13.60 4.04
CA HIS A 189 -2.98 -13.64 3.19
C HIS A 189 -1.93 -14.64 3.71
N GLN A 190 -1.33 -15.39 2.79
CA GLN A 190 -0.30 -16.43 3.02
C GLN A 190 -0.77 -17.68 3.78
N GLU A 191 -2.01 -17.72 4.27
CA GLU A 191 -2.59 -18.92 4.87
C GLU A 191 -2.74 -20.03 3.83
N LYS A 192 -2.63 -21.29 4.26
CA LYS A 192 -2.72 -22.45 3.36
C LYS A 192 -4.16 -22.67 2.91
N CYS A 193 -4.35 -22.78 1.60
CA CYS A 193 -5.65 -22.95 0.96
C CYS A 193 -5.63 -24.15 0.01
N LYS A 194 -6.80 -24.62 -0.40
CA LYS A 194 -6.96 -25.63 -1.45
C LYS A 194 -7.50 -25.06 -2.77
N ASN A 195 -8.29 -24.00 -2.69
CA ASN A 195 -9.03 -23.39 -3.78
C ASN A 195 -9.21 -21.89 -3.52
N ASP A 196 -9.57 -21.15 -4.56
CA ASP A 196 -9.64 -19.69 -4.52
C ASP A 196 -10.75 -19.17 -3.59
N ASN A 197 -11.86 -19.92 -3.47
CA ASN A 197 -13.00 -19.56 -2.62
C ASN A 197 -12.74 -19.73 -1.11
N GLU A 198 -11.60 -20.31 -0.72
CA GLU A 198 -11.15 -20.32 0.67
C GLU A 198 -10.45 -19.01 1.07
N CYS A 199 -10.06 -18.17 0.11
CA CYS A 199 -9.23 -16.98 0.34
C CYS A 199 -10.05 -15.69 0.43
N GLY A 200 -9.76 -14.84 1.42
CA GLY A 200 -10.36 -13.51 1.56
C GLY A 200 -9.53 -12.41 0.87
N ASP A 201 -9.95 -11.15 0.99
CA ASP A 201 -9.17 -9.98 0.55
C ASP A 201 -8.78 -10.00 -0.95
N ASP A 202 -9.72 -10.43 -1.82
CA ASP A 202 -9.48 -10.62 -3.26
C ASP A 202 -8.27 -11.53 -3.57
N ALA A 203 -7.85 -12.35 -2.60
CA ALA A 203 -6.75 -13.28 -2.78
C ALA A 203 -7.22 -14.56 -3.49
N ILE A 204 -6.30 -15.19 -4.20
CA ILE A 204 -6.53 -16.50 -4.80
C ILE A 204 -5.52 -17.52 -4.29
N CYS A 205 -5.87 -18.79 -4.40
CA CYS A 205 -5.04 -19.89 -3.92
C CYS A 205 -3.98 -20.26 -4.95
N LYS A 206 -2.78 -19.71 -4.79
CA LYS A 206 -1.70 -19.88 -5.76
C LYS A 206 -0.35 -20.04 -5.09
N TYR A 207 0.61 -20.62 -5.83
CA TYR A 207 2.02 -20.78 -5.46
C TYR A 207 2.28 -21.29 -4.02
N ASP A 208 2.64 -22.58 -3.88
CA ASP A 208 2.78 -23.25 -2.58
C ASP A 208 1.45 -23.40 -1.81
N ASN A 209 0.30 -23.31 -2.52
CA ASN A 209 -1.06 -23.47 -1.99
C ASN A 209 -1.37 -22.50 -0.84
N VAL A 210 -1.15 -21.20 -1.08
CA VAL A 210 -1.46 -20.15 -0.11
C VAL A 210 -2.29 -19.04 -0.72
N CYS A 211 -3.02 -18.30 0.11
CA CYS A 211 -3.83 -17.16 -0.33
C CYS A 211 -2.93 -15.97 -0.70
N LEU A 212 -2.96 -15.57 -1.98
CA LEU A 212 -2.15 -14.49 -2.51
C LEU A 212 -3.04 -13.47 -3.21
N VAL A 213 -2.90 -12.21 -2.84
CA VAL A 213 -3.53 -11.11 -3.57
C VAL A 213 -2.80 -10.94 -4.91
N ILE A 214 -3.50 -11.21 -6.01
CA ILE A 214 -2.99 -10.95 -7.35
C ILE A 214 -3.38 -9.53 -7.73
N GLY A 215 -2.62 -8.58 -7.20
CA GLY A 215 -2.76 -7.16 -7.57
C GLY A 215 -1.47 -6.52 -8.08
N TYR A 216 -0.30 -7.14 -7.90
CA TYR A 216 0.97 -6.39 -7.96
C TYR A 216 2.15 -7.14 -8.58
N ILE A 217 1.90 -8.12 -9.46
CA ILE A 217 2.98 -8.64 -10.32
C ILE A 217 3.15 -7.76 -11.59
N GLU A 218 2.22 -6.85 -11.88
CA GLU A 218 2.24 -6.08 -13.14
C GLU A 218 3.22 -4.88 -13.17
N ASP A 219 3.70 -4.35 -12.05
CA ASP A 219 4.45 -3.07 -12.08
C ASP A 219 5.99 -3.15 -12.10
N THR A 220 6.58 -4.32 -12.40
CA THR A 220 7.98 -4.26 -12.87
C THR A 220 8.08 -3.66 -14.27
N VAL A 221 7.02 -3.70 -15.07
CA VAL A 221 7.02 -3.14 -16.43
C VAL A 221 6.72 -1.64 -16.37
N THR A 222 5.66 -1.23 -15.67
CA THR A 222 5.28 0.19 -15.54
C THR A 222 6.36 1.01 -14.83
N GLY A 223 6.93 0.50 -13.74
CA GLY A 223 8.04 1.19 -13.05
C GLY A 223 9.29 1.34 -13.93
N LYS A 224 9.61 0.34 -14.76
CA LYS A 224 10.70 0.43 -15.74
C LYS A 224 10.40 1.44 -16.84
N LEU A 225 9.17 1.50 -17.35
CA LEU A 225 8.76 2.46 -18.37
C LEU A 225 8.84 3.90 -17.84
N ILE A 226 8.34 4.15 -16.62
CA ILE A 226 8.45 5.46 -15.97
C ILE A 226 9.93 5.84 -15.77
N MET A 227 10.77 4.92 -15.31
CA MET A 227 12.22 5.16 -15.16
C MET A 227 12.88 5.52 -16.51
N ILE A 228 12.51 4.82 -17.59
CA ILE A 228 13.00 5.08 -18.95
C ILE A 228 12.57 6.48 -19.42
N GLU A 229 11.31 6.87 -19.20
CA GLU A 229 10.81 8.21 -19.53
C GLU A 229 11.57 9.31 -18.77
N PHE A 230 11.82 9.12 -17.47
CA PHE A 230 12.61 10.05 -16.67
C PHE A 230 14.05 10.18 -17.17
N ILE A 231 14.70 9.07 -17.54
CA ILE A 231 16.06 9.08 -18.11
C ILE A 231 16.06 9.82 -19.45
N ALA A 232 15.10 9.53 -20.33
CA ALA A 232 14.97 10.19 -21.62
C ALA A 232 14.77 11.72 -21.48
N PHE A 233 13.91 12.13 -20.54
CA PHE A 233 13.67 13.55 -20.24
C PHE A 233 14.95 14.25 -19.71
N PHE A 234 15.70 13.59 -18.82
CA PHE A 234 16.97 14.13 -18.32
C PHE A 234 18.02 14.30 -19.42
N LEU A 235 18.15 13.31 -20.32
CA LEU A 235 19.05 13.38 -21.46
C LEU A 235 18.68 14.52 -22.41
N LEU A 236 17.38 14.76 -22.61
CA LEU A 236 16.87 15.88 -23.40
C LEU A 236 17.24 17.23 -22.77
N ILE A 237 17.09 17.38 -21.45
CA ILE A 237 17.53 18.59 -20.73
C ILE A 237 19.04 18.81 -20.89
N ILE A 238 19.85 17.77 -20.70
CA ILE A 238 21.32 17.86 -20.84
C ILE A 238 21.69 18.29 -22.27
N SER A 239 21.04 17.72 -23.30
CA SER A 239 21.24 18.09 -24.69
C SER A 239 20.92 19.57 -24.95
N LEU A 240 19.78 20.06 -24.45
CA LEU A 240 19.39 21.48 -24.56
C LEU A 240 20.40 22.41 -23.86
N VAL A 241 20.91 22.01 -22.69
CA VAL A 241 21.94 22.77 -21.96
C VAL A 241 23.24 22.83 -22.78
N ILE A 242 23.68 21.72 -23.37
CA ILE A 242 24.88 21.67 -24.23
C ILE A 242 24.70 22.57 -25.47
N LEU A 243 23.55 22.50 -26.15
CA LEU A 243 23.24 23.34 -27.30
C LEU A 243 23.23 24.83 -26.93
N TYR A 244 22.66 25.17 -25.77
CA TYR A 244 22.67 26.53 -25.24
C TYR A 244 24.10 27.05 -25.00
N PHE A 245 24.97 26.24 -24.38
CA PHE A 245 26.37 26.62 -24.17
C PHE A 245 27.13 26.79 -25.49
N LYS A 246 26.93 25.89 -26.46
CA LYS A 246 27.53 26.02 -27.81
C LYS A 246 27.09 27.33 -28.48
N TYR A 247 25.80 27.62 -28.50
CA TYR A 247 25.26 28.86 -29.05
C TYR A 247 25.89 30.11 -28.40
N LYS A 248 26.02 30.11 -27.07
CA LYS A 248 26.61 31.22 -26.31
C LYS A 248 28.10 31.41 -26.57
N ILE A 249 28.87 30.34 -26.77
CA ILE A 249 30.29 30.44 -27.13
C ILE A 249 30.44 31.01 -28.54
N THR A 250 29.67 30.49 -29.51
CA THR A 250 29.73 30.94 -30.91
C THR A 250 29.38 32.43 -31.04
N THR A 251 28.34 32.89 -30.35
CA THR A 251 27.94 34.31 -30.36
C THR A 251 29.00 35.22 -29.72
N LYS A 252 29.69 34.77 -28.65
CA LYS A 252 30.83 35.50 -28.08
C LYS A 252 32.00 35.61 -29.05
N ILE A 253 32.33 34.53 -29.78
CA ILE A 253 33.41 34.53 -30.76
C ILE A 253 33.10 35.49 -31.91
N LYS A 254 31.86 35.49 -32.43
CA LYS A 254 31.43 36.42 -33.49
C LYS A 254 31.58 37.88 -33.06
N LYS A 255 31.06 38.26 -31.89
CA LYS A 255 31.21 39.63 -31.35
C LYS A 255 32.67 40.06 -31.17
N LYS A 256 33.57 39.13 -30.79
CA LYS A 256 35.00 39.44 -30.66
C LYS A 256 35.69 39.66 -32.02
N LYS A 257 35.21 39.03 -33.10
CA LYS A 257 35.71 39.26 -34.46
C LYS A 257 35.25 40.62 -34.98
N GLU A 258 33.96 40.93 -34.86
CA GLU A 258 33.38 42.23 -35.28
C GLU A 258 34.10 43.41 -34.60
N ASN A 259 34.31 43.35 -33.28
CA ASN A 259 35.03 44.42 -32.57
C ASN A 259 36.50 44.58 -33.00
N ARG A 260 37.17 43.53 -33.50
CA ARG A 260 38.55 43.64 -34.01
C ARG A 260 38.61 44.30 -35.37
N GLU A 261 37.62 44.04 -36.23
CA GLU A 261 37.50 44.69 -37.53
C GLU A 261 37.17 46.18 -37.38
N THR A 262 36.33 46.56 -36.40
CA THR A 262 36.02 47.97 -36.14
C THR A 262 37.18 48.76 -35.52
N SER A 263 38.12 48.12 -34.81
CA SER A 263 39.30 48.82 -34.25
C SER A 263 40.44 49.04 -35.24
N ASN A 264 40.38 48.42 -36.43
CA ASN A 264 41.41 48.57 -37.47
C ASN A 264 41.02 49.57 -38.57
N ASN A 265 39.79 50.08 -38.54
CA ASN A 265 39.30 51.17 -39.41
C ASN A 265 39.28 52.48 -38.62
#